data_AF-A0A2G6N7F2-F1
#
_entry.id   AF-A0A2G6N7F2-F1
#
_cell.length_a   1.000
_cell.length_b   1.000
_cell.length_c   1.000
_cell.angle_alpha   90.00
_cell.angle_beta   90.00
_cell.angle_gamma   90.00
#
_symmetry.space_group_name_H-M   'P 1'
#
loop_
_entity.id
_entity.type
_entity.pdbx_description
1 polymer ?
#
loop_
_entity_poly.entity_id
_entity_poly.type
_entity_poly.pdbx_seq_one_letter_code
_entity_poly.pdbx_strand_id
1 'polypeptide(L)'
;MREILRRRYLTMVIPVVFLFGTLYLLYGMGILSHGRFQPPPFWYPVLFTLAAATGVAGPILIRTLFANVSKGKKQVAAEDFLLFWKNILHISLITPYFAFTAVFCEFPEFYSGGMVLMALYALYYSYPSVDRISFDRKIFRVEESEQ
;
A
#
# COMPACT_ATOMS: atom_id res chain seq x y z
N MET A 1 -6.31 17.45 -8.31
CA MET A 1 -6.03 15.98 -8.24
C MET A 1 -5.12 15.54 -7.07
N ARG A 2 -3.93 16.14 -6.91
CA ARG A 2 -2.95 15.75 -5.88
C ARG A 2 -3.52 15.73 -4.46
N GLU A 3 -4.23 16.79 -4.06
CA GLU A 3 -4.78 16.89 -2.70
C GLU A 3 -5.76 15.76 -2.38
N ILE A 4 -6.52 15.30 -3.38
CA ILE A 4 -7.44 14.16 -3.25
C ILE A 4 -6.64 12.87 -2.97
N LEU A 5 -5.57 12.63 -3.75
CA LEU A 5 -4.71 11.46 -3.58
C LEU A 5 -3.92 11.49 -2.28
N ARG A 6 -3.39 12.66 -1.90
CA ARG A 6 -2.68 12.88 -0.64
C ARG A 6 -3.59 12.63 0.56
N ARG A 7 -4.80 13.19 0.54
CA ARG A 7 -5.80 12.97 1.60
C ARG A 7 -6.13 11.48 1.72
N ARG A 8 -6.35 10.79 0.58
CA ARG A 8 -6.62 9.35 0.58
C ARG A 8 -5.45 8.54 1.15
N TYR A 9 -4.22 8.85 0.74
CA TYR A 9 -3.00 8.24 1.28
C TYR A 9 -2.93 8.42 2.80
N LEU A 10 -3.04 9.66 3.29
CA LEU A 10 -2.97 9.96 4.73
C LEU A 10 -4.10 9.27 5.52
N THR A 11 -5.33 9.25 5.00
CA THR A 11 -6.45 8.56 5.66
C THR A 11 -6.20 7.06 5.82
N MET A 12 -5.44 6.43 4.92
CA MET A 12 -5.11 5.00 5.03
C MET A 12 -3.82 4.75 5.84
N VAL A 13 -2.85 5.67 5.79
CA VAL A 13 -1.57 5.51 6.52
C VAL A 13 -1.68 5.86 8.00
N ILE A 14 -2.40 6.94 8.35
CA ILE A 14 -2.54 7.40 9.75
C ILE A 14 -3.04 6.29 10.67
N PRO A 15 -4.11 5.52 10.33
CA PRO A 15 -4.56 4.42 11.17
C PRO A 15 -3.49 3.36 11.39
N VAL A 16 -2.70 3.03 10.36
CA VAL A 16 -1.65 2.01 10.48
C VAL A 16 -0.52 2.50 11.39
N VAL A 17 -0.07 3.74 11.20
CA VAL A 17 0.96 4.35 12.06
C VAL A 17 0.47 4.39 13.51
N PHE A 18 -0.80 4.74 13.71
CA PHE A 18 -1.42 4.73 15.04
C PHE A 18 -1.46 3.32 15.64
N LEU A 19 -1.82 2.29 14.86
CA LEU A 19 -1.83 0.89 15.29
C LEU A 19 -0.44 0.40 15.71
N PHE A 20 0.60 0.68 14.92
CA PHE A 20 1.98 0.34 15.30
C PHE A 20 2.43 1.12 16.54
N GLY A 21 2.08 2.40 16.64
CA GLY A 21 2.41 3.24 17.80
C GLY A 21 1.75 2.76 19.09
N THR A 22 0.46 2.43 19.05
CA THR A 22 -0.26 1.91 20.22
C THR A 22 0.28 0.54 20.62
N LEU A 23 0.57 -0.34 19.65
CA LEU A 23 1.17 -1.64 19.93
C LEU A 23 2.52 -1.51 20.63
N TYR A 24 3.38 -0.61 20.15
CA TYR A 24 4.68 -0.32 20.77
C TYR A 24 4.52 0.18 22.22
N LEU A 25 3.58 1.10 22.47
CA LEU A 25 3.30 1.60 23.82
C LEU A 25 2.76 0.50 24.75
N LEU A 26 1.87 -0.36 24.27
CA LEU A 26 1.30 -1.45 25.06
C LEU A 26 2.36 -2.49 25.47
N TYR A 27 3.30 -2.81 24.57
CA TYR A 27 4.46 -3.63 24.91
C TYR A 27 5.40 -2.93 25.88
N GLY A 28 5.68 -1.64 25.68
CA GLY A 28 6.54 -0.84 26.56
C GLY A 28 6.00 -0.70 27.99
N MET A 29 4.67 -0.68 28.16
CA MET A 29 4.00 -0.65 29.47
C MET A 29 3.85 -2.05 30.10
N GLY A 30 4.24 -3.13 29.41
CA GLY A 30 4.07 -4.50 29.87
C GLY A 30 2.62 -4.98 29.95
N ILE A 31 1.67 -4.26 29.34
CA ILE A 31 0.24 -4.61 29.32
C ILE A 31 0.01 -5.84 28.43
N LEU A 32 0.73 -5.89 27.31
CA LEU A 32 0.77 -7.05 26.42
C LEU A 32 2.01 -7.88 26.74
N SER A 33 1.78 -9.18 26.98
CA SER A 33 2.84 -10.18 27.10
C SER A 33 2.97 -10.92 25.78
N HIS A 34 4.21 -11.20 25.39
CA HIS A 34 4.51 -12.04 24.23
C HIS A 34 3.86 -13.43 24.39
N GLY A 35 3.33 -13.98 23.30
CA GLY A 35 2.81 -15.33 23.18
C GLY A 35 1.29 -15.48 23.35
N ARG A 36 0.52 -14.38 23.43
CA ARG A 36 -0.94 -14.48 23.65
C ARG A 36 -1.74 -14.93 22.43
N PHE A 37 -1.24 -14.68 21.22
CA PHE A 37 -1.97 -14.99 20.00
C PHE A 37 -1.03 -15.55 18.91
N GLN A 38 -1.03 -16.88 18.77
CA GLN A 38 -0.28 -17.57 17.73
C GLN A 38 -1.26 -18.25 16.77
N PRO A 39 -1.43 -17.73 15.54
CA PRO A 39 -2.31 -18.38 14.58
C PRO A 39 -1.68 -19.68 14.06
N PRO A 40 -2.49 -20.58 13.48
CA PRO A 40 -1.99 -21.81 12.88
C PRO A 40 -0.87 -21.53 11.85
N PRO A 41 0.21 -22.34 11.79
CA PRO A 41 1.38 -22.06 10.95
C PRO A 41 1.08 -21.88 9.45
N PHE A 42 -0.02 -22.45 8.97
CA PHE A 42 -0.49 -22.28 7.60
C PHE A 42 -0.77 -20.80 7.22
N TRP A 43 -1.19 -19.97 8.19
CA TRP A 43 -1.52 -18.58 7.93
C TRP A 43 -0.31 -17.69 7.65
N TYR A 44 0.89 -18.09 8.11
CA TYR A 44 2.11 -17.32 7.90
C TYR A 44 2.44 -17.12 6.41
N PRO A 45 2.62 -18.18 5.60
CA PRO A 45 2.90 -18.03 4.18
C PRO A 45 1.73 -17.42 3.40
N VAL A 46 0.48 -17.67 3.81
CA VAL A 46 -0.70 -17.11 3.13
C VAL A 46 -0.71 -15.59 3.22
N LEU A 47 -0.64 -15.04 4.44
CA LEU A 47 -0.63 -13.59 4.64
C LEU A 47 0.63 -12.96 4.04
N PHE A 48 1.78 -13.62 4.13
CA PHE A 48 3.03 -13.15 3.53
C PHE A 48 2.92 -13.02 2.00
N THR A 49 2.34 -14.04 1.36
CA THR A 49 2.11 -14.02 -0.09
C THR A 49 1.12 -12.94 -0.48
N LEU A 50 0.05 -12.73 0.30
CA LEU A 50 -0.90 -11.64 0.08
C LEU A 50 -0.24 -10.27 0.27
N ALA A 51 0.65 -10.12 1.25
CA ALA A 51 1.43 -8.89 1.44
C ALA A 51 2.35 -8.61 0.25
N ALA A 52 3.06 -9.62 -0.27
CA ALA A 52 3.88 -9.48 -1.47
C ALA A 52 3.02 -9.16 -2.71
N ALA A 53 1.89 -9.85 -2.85
CA ALA A 53 0.96 -9.65 -3.97
C ALA A 53 0.36 -8.24 -3.96
N THR A 54 0.03 -7.68 -2.79
CA THR A 54 -0.58 -6.35 -2.67
C THR A 54 0.45 -5.22 -2.67
N GLY A 55 1.62 -5.42 -2.07
CA GLY A 55 2.62 -4.37 -1.89
C GLY A 55 3.59 -4.24 -3.06
N VAL A 56 3.79 -5.33 -3.82
CA VAL A 56 4.78 -5.39 -4.89
C VAL A 56 4.15 -5.73 -6.23
N ALA A 57 3.51 -6.90 -6.35
CA ALA A 57 3.03 -7.38 -7.65
C ALA A 57 1.80 -6.61 -8.15
N GLY A 58 0.86 -6.30 -7.26
CA GLY A 58 -0.42 -5.66 -7.56
C GLY A 58 -0.27 -4.28 -8.21
N PRO A 59 0.54 -3.37 -7.64
CA PRO A 59 0.81 -2.07 -8.25
C PRO A 59 1.42 -2.18 -9.66
N ILE A 60 2.32 -3.14 -9.87
CA ILE A 60 2.93 -3.42 -11.18
C ILE A 60 1.88 -3.93 -12.17
N LEU A 61 1.01 -4.84 -11.74
CA LEU A 61 -0.07 -5.40 -12.55
C LEU A 61 -1.07 -4.32 -12.95
N ILE A 62 -1.53 -3.48 -12.02
CA ILE A 62 -2.43 -2.35 -12.33
C ILE A 62 -1.77 -1.40 -13.33
N ARG A 63 -0.48 -1.07 -13.15
CA ARG A 63 0.27 -0.21 -14.09
C ARG A 63 0.35 -0.80 -15.49
N THR A 64 0.63 -2.09 -15.58
CA THR A 64 0.70 -2.81 -16.86
C THR A 64 -0.65 -2.90 -17.54
N LEU A 65 -1.71 -3.23 -16.79
CA LEU A 65 -3.08 -3.27 -17.31
C LEU A 65 -3.52 -1.91 -17.83
N PHE A 66 -3.27 -0.84 -17.06
CA PHE A 66 -3.62 0.51 -17.47
C PHE A 66 -2.88 0.95 -18.73
N ALA A 67 -1.58 0.60 -18.85
CA ALA A 67 -0.81 0.85 -20.06
C ALA A 67 -1.38 0.10 -21.27
N ASN A 68 -1.78 -1.17 -21.10
CA ASN A 68 -2.36 -1.96 -22.17
C ASN A 68 -3.70 -1.41 -22.65
N VAL A 69 -4.59 -1.04 -21.71
CA VAL A 69 -5.90 -0.43 -22.01
C VAL A 69 -5.73 0.94 -22.67
N SER A 70 -4.70 1.69 -22.29
CA SER A 70 -4.46 3.05 -22.82
C SER A 70 -3.67 3.08 -24.12
N LYS A 71 -3.05 1.96 -24.54
CA LYS A 71 -2.17 1.88 -25.73
C LYS A 71 -2.83 2.34 -27.03
N GLY A 72 -4.15 2.16 -27.16
CA GLY A 72 -4.94 2.57 -28.33
C GLY A 72 -5.58 3.96 -28.22
N LYS A 73 -5.52 4.62 -27.06
CA LYS A 73 -6.14 5.93 -26.83
C LYS A 73 -5.16 7.04 -27.17
N LYS A 74 -5.60 8.06 -27.93
CA LYS A 74 -4.76 9.24 -28.23
C LYS A 74 -4.54 10.11 -26.98
N GLN A 75 -5.57 10.22 -26.15
CA GLN A 75 -5.56 10.91 -24.87
C GLN A 75 -6.36 10.11 -23.85
N VAL A 76 -5.98 10.21 -22.58
CA VAL A 76 -6.66 9.55 -21.46
C VAL A 76 -7.39 10.60 -20.63
N ALA A 77 -8.65 10.33 -20.30
CA ALA A 77 -9.44 11.21 -19.44
C ALA A 77 -8.80 11.34 -18.05
N ALA A 78 -8.85 12.55 -17.48
CA ALA A 78 -8.30 12.81 -16.14
C ALA A 78 -9.00 11.97 -15.05
N GLU A 79 -10.26 11.61 -15.25
CA GLU A 79 -11.05 10.76 -14.34
C GLU A 79 -10.54 9.33 -14.31
N ASP A 80 -10.27 8.74 -15.48
CA ASP A 80 -9.68 7.40 -15.63
C ASP A 80 -8.31 7.33 -14.94
N PHE A 81 -7.49 8.38 -15.11
CA PHE A 81 -6.18 8.49 -14.48
C PHE A 81 -6.27 8.63 -12.95
N LEU A 82 -7.26 9.38 -12.44
CA LEU A 82 -7.52 9.48 -11.01
C LEU A 82 -7.96 8.13 -10.42
N LEU A 83 -8.81 7.39 -11.12
CA LEU A 83 -9.26 6.06 -10.70
C LEU A 83 -8.08 5.07 -10.66
N PHE A 84 -7.20 5.11 -11.67
CA PHE A 84 -5.96 4.35 -11.70
C PHE A 84 -5.11 4.58 -10.44
N TRP A 85 -4.85 5.85 -10.09
CA TRP A 85 -4.08 6.19 -8.90
C TRP A 85 -4.75 5.76 -7.60
N LYS A 86 -6.08 5.92 -7.51
CA LYS A 86 -6.86 5.43 -6.36
C LYS A 86 -6.71 3.93 -6.18
N ASN A 87 -6.74 3.16 -7.27
CA ASN A 87 -6.60 1.70 -7.23
C ASN A 87 -5.19 1.28 -6.79
N ILE A 88 -4.14 1.94 -7.31
CA ILE A 88 -2.75 1.68 -6.86
C ILE A 88 -2.62 1.95 -5.36
N LEU A 89 -3.11 3.10 -4.89
CA LEU A 89 -3.08 3.44 -3.47
C LEU A 89 -3.82 2.40 -2.64
N HIS A 90 -5.03 2.01 -3.07
CA HIS A 90 -5.84 1.07 -2.31
C HIS A 90 -5.17 -0.29 -2.17
N ILE A 91 -4.64 -0.86 -3.27
CA ILE A 91 -3.98 -2.17 -3.24
C ILE A 91 -2.68 -2.10 -2.42
N SER A 92 -1.85 -1.09 -2.64
CA SER A 92 -0.55 -0.96 -1.95
C SER A 92 -0.71 -0.76 -0.44
N LEU A 93 -1.69 0.06 -0.04
CA LEU A 93 -1.86 0.45 1.35
C LEU A 93 -2.61 -0.58 2.19
N ILE A 94 -3.00 -1.73 1.62
CA ILE A 94 -3.45 -2.90 2.40
C ILE A 94 -2.24 -3.61 3.03
N THR A 95 -1.08 -3.61 2.37
CA THR A 95 0.13 -4.31 2.84
C THR A 95 0.59 -3.92 4.25
N PRO A 96 0.60 -2.63 4.63
CA PRO A 96 0.93 -2.23 6.00
C PRO A 96 -0.01 -2.79 7.07
N TYR A 97 -1.27 -3.07 6.75
CA TYR A 97 -2.18 -3.75 7.67
C TYR A 97 -1.82 -5.24 7.83
N PHE A 98 -1.37 -5.91 6.77
CA PHE A 98 -0.85 -7.28 6.90
C PHE A 98 0.42 -7.31 7.75
N ALA A 99 1.32 -6.34 7.58
CA ALA A 99 2.51 -6.22 8.42
C ALA A 99 2.14 -5.99 9.89
N PHE A 100 1.17 -5.11 10.17
CA PHE A 100 0.66 -4.92 11.54
C PHE A 100 0.15 -6.22 12.14
N THR A 101 -0.71 -6.95 11.40
CA THR A 101 -1.25 -8.23 11.86
C THR A 101 -0.15 -9.25 12.12
N ALA A 102 0.87 -9.33 11.27
CA ALA A 102 1.98 -10.26 11.46
C ALA A 102 2.82 -9.94 12.71
N VAL A 103 3.04 -8.66 13.00
CA VAL A 103 3.75 -8.22 14.23
C VAL A 103 2.87 -8.42 15.47
N PHE A 104 1.59 -8.07 15.39
CA PHE A 104 0.63 -8.26 16.50
C PHE A 104 0.45 -9.73 16.88
N CYS A 105 0.40 -10.62 15.89
CA CYS A 105 0.25 -12.07 16.07
C CYS A 105 1.59 -12.81 16.24
N GLU A 106 2.69 -12.08 16.43
CA GLU A 106 4.02 -12.65 16.70
C GLU A 106 4.45 -13.73 15.69
N PHE A 107 4.27 -13.44 14.39
CA PHE A 107 4.73 -14.34 13.34
C PHE A 107 6.25 -14.55 13.44
N PRO A 108 6.77 -15.70 12.98
CA PRO A 108 8.21 -15.92 12.91
C PRO A 108 8.90 -14.76 12.19
N GLU A 109 10.09 -14.39 12.67
CA GLU A 109 10.82 -13.17 12.27
C GLU A 109 10.97 -12.99 10.76
N PHE A 110 11.15 -14.10 10.04
CA PHE A 110 11.22 -14.10 8.58
C PHE A 110 9.96 -13.50 7.93
N TYR A 111 8.78 -13.92 8.37
CA TYR A 111 7.51 -13.47 7.79
C TYR A 111 7.18 -12.05 8.23
N SER A 112 7.24 -11.77 9.53
CA SER A 112 6.93 -10.44 10.07
C SER A 112 7.91 -9.38 9.56
N GLY A 113 9.21 -9.65 9.59
CA GLY A 113 10.24 -8.74 9.08
C GLY A 113 10.11 -8.49 7.58
N GLY A 114 9.86 -9.53 6.78
CA GLY A 114 9.65 -9.38 5.34
C GLY A 114 8.38 -8.58 5.02
N MET A 115 7.28 -8.78 5.76
CA MET A 115 6.05 -8.00 5.57
C MET A 115 6.22 -6.54 5.97
N VAL A 116 6.97 -6.26 7.04
CA VAL A 116 7.32 -4.88 7.41
C VAL A 116 8.13 -4.22 6.30
N LEU A 117 9.12 -4.91 5.73
CA LEU A 117 9.91 -4.38 4.61
C LEU A 117 9.04 -4.11 3.38
N MET A 118 8.14 -5.03 3.03
CA MET A 118 7.17 -4.84 1.93
C MET A 118 6.20 -3.69 2.20
N ALA A 119 5.76 -3.52 3.44
CA ALA A 119 4.90 -2.40 3.84
C ALA A 119 5.64 -1.07 3.70
N LEU A 120 6.89 -0.96 4.15
CA LEU A 120 7.71 0.23 3.97
C LEU A 120 7.95 0.53 2.50
N TYR A 121 8.25 -0.50 1.70
CA TYR A 121 8.36 -0.38 0.26
C TYR A 121 7.07 0.14 -0.37
N ALA A 122 5.92 -0.43 -0.02
CA ALA A 122 4.62 -0.02 -0.54
C ALA A 122 4.27 1.42 -0.13
N LEU A 123 4.55 1.82 1.11
CA LEU A 123 4.33 3.17 1.61
C LEU A 123 5.18 4.21 0.87
N TYR A 124 6.47 3.91 0.68
CA TYR A 124 7.41 4.76 -0.04
C TYR A 124 7.05 4.83 -1.52
N TYR A 125 6.93 3.68 -2.18
CA TYR A 125 6.71 3.61 -3.61
C TYR A 125 5.34 4.15 -3.97
N SER A 126 4.29 4.04 -3.15
CA SER A 126 2.95 4.52 -3.50
C SER A 126 2.65 5.95 -3.03
N TYR A 127 3.65 6.68 -2.50
CA TYR A 127 3.49 8.08 -2.13
C TYR A 127 3.14 8.97 -3.34
N PRO A 128 2.05 9.78 -3.28
CA PRO A 128 1.62 10.62 -4.40
C PRO A 128 2.43 11.93 -4.48
N SER A 129 3.68 11.84 -4.95
CA SER A 129 4.52 13.03 -5.20
C SER A 129 4.13 13.76 -6.49
N VAL A 130 4.40 15.08 -6.54
CA VAL A 130 4.10 15.92 -7.70
C VAL A 130 4.85 15.43 -8.93
N ASP A 131 6.14 15.16 -8.77
CA ASP A 131 7.01 14.72 -9.86
C ASP A 131 6.54 13.40 -10.44
N ARG A 132 6.10 12.47 -9.58
CA ARG A 132 5.64 11.16 -10.03
C ARG A 132 4.29 11.23 -10.74
N ILE A 133 3.34 11.98 -10.19
CA ILE A 133 2.03 12.17 -10.83
C ILE A 133 2.21 12.85 -12.19
N SER A 134 3.07 13.89 -12.28
CA SER A 134 3.31 14.59 -13.53
C SER A 134 4.06 13.73 -14.57
N PHE A 135 4.99 12.88 -14.12
CA PHE A 135 5.67 11.91 -14.96
C PHE A 135 4.70 10.88 -15.55
N ASP A 136 3.86 10.26 -14.70
CA ASP A 136 2.88 9.29 -15.16
C ASP A 136 1.82 9.95 -16.07
N ARG A 137 1.43 11.20 -15.78
CA ARG A 137 0.53 11.98 -16.64
C ARG A 137 1.09 12.14 -18.07
N LYS A 138 2.38 12.42 -18.19
CA LYS A 138 3.08 12.53 -19.48
C LYS A 138 3.15 11.19 -20.21
N ILE A 139 3.47 10.10 -19.50
CA ILE A 139 3.52 8.75 -20.07
C ILE A 139 2.17 8.35 -20.67
N PHE A 140 1.08 8.62 -19.95
CA PHE A 140 -0.26 8.19 -20.36
C PHE A 140 -1.03 9.22 -21.19
N ARG A 141 -0.40 10.36 -21.57
CA ARG A 141 -1.01 11.41 -22.40
C ARG A 141 -2.37 11.88 -21.87
N VAL A 142 -2.44 12.13 -20.57
CA VAL A 142 -3.70 12.51 -19.90
C VAL A 142 -4.07 13.95 -20.27
N GLU A 143 -5.35 14.18 -20.57
CA GLU A 143 -5.87 15.53 -20.89
C GLU A 143 -5.60 16.52 -19.74
N GLU A 144 -5.32 17.77 -20.11
CA GLU A 144 -5.31 18.89 -19.17
C GLU A 144 -6.75 19.22 -18.77
N SER A 145 -7.26 18.58 -17.72
CA SER A 145 -8.34 19.21 -16.96
C SER A 145 -7.76 20.39 -16.19
N GLU A 146 -8.39 21.55 -16.37
CA GLU A 146 -8.11 22.78 -15.62
C GLU A 146 -8.11 22.51 -14.11
N GLN A 147 -7.27 23.30 -13.44
CA GLN A 147 -6.65 23.10 -12.12
C GLN A 147 -7.60 22.82 -10.96
#